data_AF-A0A7W1Z5A5-F1
#
_entry.id   AF-A0A7W1Z5A5-F1
#
_cell.length_a   1.000
_cell.length_b   1.000
_cell.length_c   1.000
_cell.angle_alpha   90.00
_cell.angle_beta   90.00
_cell.angle_gamma   90.00
#
_symmetry.space_group_name_H-M   'P 1'
#
loop_
_entity.id
_entity.type
_entity.pdbx_description
1 polymer ?
#
loop_
_entity_poly.entity_id
_entity_poly.type
_entity_poly.pdbx_seq_one_letter_code
_entity_poly.pdbx_strand_id
1 'polypeptide(L)'
;MFIFGVRPTQQPKFDYFGIALEGVTGPRTIQVCPLPAENCPAVFFLRGFNGNGDTFDQAYVFVSGSVTISHMGAERVRGSFQGTAIFISGAGQPDFSRTITVTNGQFDVPVRDDLDLDD
;
A
#
# COMPACT_ATOMS: atom_id res chain seq x y z
N MET A 1 9.88 -7.78 -0.83
CA MET A 1 8.87 -8.12 0.19
C MET A 1 7.70 -7.19 0.02
N PHE A 2 6.48 -7.72 0.02
CA PHE A 2 5.25 -6.95 0.08
C PHE A 2 4.60 -7.14 1.43
N ILE A 3 4.04 -6.08 1.98
CA ILE A 3 3.23 -6.15 3.18
C ILE A 3 1.86 -5.62 2.83
N PHE A 4 0.83 -6.35 3.23
CA PHE A 4 -0.53 -5.96 2.95
C PHE A 4 -1.45 -6.10 4.17
N GLY A 5 -2.41 -5.19 4.23
CA GLY A 5 -3.54 -5.24 5.15
C GLY A 5 -4.82 -5.25 4.34
N VAL A 6 -5.72 -6.17 4.68
CA VAL A 6 -7.05 -6.23 4.07
C VAL A 6 -8.10 -5.81 5.10
N ARG A 7 -9.08 -5.04 4.65
CA ARG A 7 -10.26 -4.71 5.44
C ARG A 7 -11.50 -5.13 4.63
N PRO A 8 -12.29 -6.11 5.10
CA PRO A 8 -13.56 -6.44 4.48
C PRO A 8 -14.49 -5.23 4.47
N THR A 9 -15.13 -4.94 3.34
CA THR A 9 -16.12 -3.86 3.23
C THR A 9 -17.52 -4.41 3.03
N GLN A 10 -17.77 -5.11 1.92
CA GLN A 10 -19.00 -5.88 1.64
C GLN A 10 -18.68 -6.96 0.61
N GLN A 11 -19.02 -8.23 0.85
CA GLN A 11 -18.76 -9.30 -0.12
C GLN A 11 -19.29 -8.95 -1.52
N PRO A 12 -18.53 -9.20 -2.61
CA PRO A 12 -17.18 -9.80 -2.67
C PRO A 12 -16.02 -8.77 -2.58
N LYS A 13 -16.28 -7.54 -2.16
CA LYS A 13 -15.33 -6.43 -2.14
C LYS A 13 -14.63 -6.24 -0.80
N PHE A 14 -13.36 -5.85 -0.87
CA PHE A 14 -12.54 -5.46 0.27
C PHE A 14 -11.67 -4.24 -0.05
N ASP A 15 -11.26 -3.54 1.00
CA ASP A 15 -10.25 -2.50 0.92
C ASP A 15 -8.88 -3.13 1.16
N TYR A 16 -7.91 -2.77 0.33
CA TYR A 16 -6.55 -3.26 0.35
C TYR A 16 -5.60 -2.10 0.64
N PHE A 17 -4.68 -2.33 1.58
CA PHE A 17 -3.53 -1.48 1.83
C PHE A 17 -2.27 -2.27 1.54
N GLY A 18 -1.35 -1.70 0.77
CA GLY A 18 -0.08 -2.34 0.44
C GLY A 18 1.12 -1.42 0.61
N ILE A 19 2.23 -2.00 1.07
CA ILE A 19 3.55 -1.40 1.02
C ILE A 19 4.50 -2.35 0.31
N ALA A 20 5.08 -1.90 -0.80
CA ALA A 20 6.23 -2.56 -1.40
C ALA A 20 7.49 -2.16 -0.62
N LEU A 21 8.24 -3.12 -0.08
CA LEU A 21 9.48 -2.90 0.66
C LEU A 21 10.65 -3.58 -0.04
N GLU A 22 10.94 -3.15 -1.26
CA GLU A 22 12.04 -3.70 -2.05
C GLU A 22 13.41 -3.26 -1.48
N GLY A 23 14.32 -4.21 -1.28
CA GLY A 23 15.66 -3.95 -0.72
C GLY A 23 15.69 -3.49 0.74
N VAL A 24 14.59 -3.62 1.48
CA VAL A 24 14.47 -3.18 2.87
C VAL A 24 14.80 -4.34 3.81
N THR A 25 15.85 -4.17 4.59
CA THR A 25 16.22 -5.11 5.67
C THR A 25 16.25 -4.37 7.00
N GLY A 26 15.36 -4.76 7.92
CA GLY A 26 15.30 -4.22 9.28
C GLY A 26 14.62 -2.84 9.43
N PRO A 27 14.57 -2.32 10.67
CA PRO A 27 13.96 -1.02 10.96
C PRO A 27 14.68 0.14 10.26
N ARG A 28 13.92 0.96 9.53
CA ARG A 28 14.43 2.15 8.84
C ARG A 28 13.31 3.03 8.32
N THR A 29 13.63 4.29 8.05
CA THR A 29 12.77 5.18 7.26
C THR A 29 13.20 5.16 5.80
N ILE A 30 12.21 5.12 4.91
CA ILE A 30 12.38 5.08 3.47
C ILE A 30 11.48 6.15 2.86
N GLN A 31 11.97 6.83 1.84
CA GLN A 31 11.16 7.79 1.10
C GLN A 31 10.33 7.06 0.05
N VAL A 32 9.08 7.49 -0.11
CA VAL A 32 8.25 7.04 -1.22
C VAL A 32 8.75 7.69 -2.50
N CYS A 33 8.90 6.90 -3.55
CA CYS A 33 9.31 7.44 -4.83
C CYS A 33 8.18 8.18 -5.56
N PRO A 34 8.51 9.26 -6.29
CA PRO A 34 7.60 9.85 -7.26
C PRO A 34 7.38 8.88 -8.43
N LEU A 35 6.16 8.85 -8.97
CA LEU A 35 5.82 8.05 -10.15
C LEU A 35 6.50 8.61 -11.42
N PRO A 36 6.86 7.77 -12.40
CA PRO A 36 6.81 6.30 -12.37
C PRO A 36 8.04 5.73 -11.63
N ALA A 37 7.81 4.87 -10.64
CA ALA A 37 8.89 4.31 -9.84
C ALA A 37 9.00 2.81 -10.10
N GLU A 38 9.89 2.42 -11.01
CA GLU A 38 10.33 1.04 -11.12
C GLU A 38 11.29 0.73 -9.96
N ASN A 39 11.06 -0.37 -9.24
CA ASN A 39 11.92 -0.88 -8.17
C ASN A 39 12.11 0.04 -6.95
N CYS A 40 11.04 0.68 -6.47
CA CYS A 40 11.09 1.53 -5.28
C CYS A 40 9.91 1.28 -4.33
N PRO A 41 10.08 1.52 -3.01
CA PRO A 41 8.96 1.45 -2.09
C PRO A 41 7.81 2.37 -2.45
N ALA A 42 6.64 1.75 -2.55
CA ALA A 42 5.38 2.40 -2.88
C ALA A 42 4.34 2.04 -1.81
N VAL A 43 3.51 3.01 -1.46
CA VAL A 43 2.32 2.83 -0.61
C VAL A 43 1.10 3.00 -1.48
N PHE A 44 0.16 2.06 -1.38
CA PHE A 44 -1.07 2.11 -2.17
C PHE A 44 -2.30 1.64 -1.38
N PHE A 45 -3.44 2.22 -1.75
CA PHE A 45 -4.77 1.89 -1.22
C PHE A 45 -5.65 1.52 -2.40
N LEU A 46 -6.21 0.33 -2.40
CA LEU A 46 -7.27 -0.07 -3.32
C LEU A 46 -8.57 -0.15 -2.52
N ARG A 47 -9.63 0.49 -2.99
CA ARG A 47 -10.95 0.40 -2.39
C ARG A 47 -11.89 -0.35 -3.30
N GLY A 48 -12.72 -1.20 -2.70
CA GLY A 48 -13.68 -2.01 -3.44
C GLY A 48 -13.03 -3.03 -4.37
N PHE A 49 -11.87 -3.56 -4.00
CA PHE A 49 -11.16 -4.60 -4.75
C PHE A 49 -11.92 -5.92 -4.64
N ASN A 50 -12.11 -6.62 -5.76
CA ASN A 50 -12.99 -7.79 -5.88
C ASN A 50 -12.27 -9.15 -5.79
N GLY A 51 -11.01 -9.18 -5.33
CA GLY A 51 -10.25 -10.42 -5.08
C GLY A 51 -9.62 -11.07 -6.31
N ASN A 52 -10.20 -10.90 -7.51
CA ASN A 52 -9.72 -11.55 -8.73
C ASN A 52 -8.62 -10.78 -9.49
N GLY A 53 -8.09 -9.68 -8.92
CA GLY A 53 -7.00 -8.92 -9.53
C GLY A 53 -7.40 -7.86 -10.55
N ASP A 54 -8.63 -7.92 -11.09
CA ASP A 54 -8.96 -7.16 -12.31
C ASP A 54 -9.69 -5.84 -12.06
N THR A 55 -10.35 -5.66 -10.91
CA THR A 55 -11.13 -4.43 -10.67
C THR A 55 -11.03 -3.89 -9.24
N PHE A 56 -10.80 -2.59 -9.15
CA PHE A 56 -10.96 -1.78 -7.94
C PHE A 56 -11.85 -0.59 -8.28
N ASP A 57 -12.69 -0.15 -7.34
CA ASP A 57 -13.50 1.05 -7.52
C ASP A 57 -12.63 2.30 -7.48
N GLN A 58 -11.59 2.28 -6.63
CA GLN A 58 -10.66 3.39 -6.46
C GLN A 58 -9.27 2.89 -6.11
N ALA A 59 -8.25 3.47 -6.74
CA ALA A 59 -6.86 3.28 -6.34
C ALA A 59 -6.24 4.62 -5.95
N TYR A 60 -5.46 4.61 -4.88
CA TYR A 60 -4.63 5.73 -4.46
C TYR A 60 -3.20 5.26 -4.31
N VAL A 61 -2.26 5.96 -4.95
CA VAL A 61 -0.83 5.62 -4.92
C VAL A 61 -0.06 6.82 -4.39
N PHE A 62 0.79 6.59 -3.40
CA PHE A 62 1.65 7.64 -2.85
C PHE A 62 2.68 8.09 -3.89
N VAL A 63 2.78 9.41 -4.10
CA VAL A 63 3.76 10.04 -5.00
C VAL A 63 4.84 10.80 -4.23
N SER A 64 4.65 10.98 -2.93
CA SER A 64 5.62 11.60 -2.04
C SER A 64 5.34 11.18 -0.60
N GLY A 65 6.35 11.31 0.25
CA GLY A 65 6.25 11.00 1.68
C GLY A 65 7.27 9.96 2.11
N SER A 66 7.01 9.33 3.25
CA SER A 66 7.90 8.35 3.85
C SER A 66 7.14 7.23 4.54
N VAL A 67 7.82 6.08 4.61
CA VAL A 67 7.43 4.91 5.39
C VAL A 67 8.53 4.66 6.42
N THR A 68 8.17 4.56 7.69
CA THR A 68 9.10 4.19 8.77
C THR A 68 8.75 2.80 9.27
N ILE A 69 9.66 1.86 9.08
CA ILE A 69 9.58 0.52 9.67
C ILE A 69 10.18 0.60 11.07
N SER A 70 9.35 0.40 12.10
CA SER A 70 9.81 0.38 13.50
C SER A 70 10.16 -1.03 13.98
N HIS A 71 9.53 -2.06 13.40
CA HIS A 71 9.81 -3.45 13.70
C HIS A 71 9.64 -4.33 12.45
N MET A 72 10.62 -5.21 12.21
CA MET A 72 10.59 -6.21 11.15
C MET A 72 10.97 -7.56 11.76
N GLY A 73 9.96 -8.38 12.04
CA GLY A 73 10.13 -9.76 12.50
C GLY A 73 9.68 -10.74 11.43
N ALA A 74 9.94 -12.03 11.65
CA ALA A 74 9.55 -13.09 10.73
C ALA A 74 8.04 -13.19 10.50
N GLU A 75 7.24 -12.86 11.52
CA GLU A 75 5.77 -13.00 11.45
C GLU A 75 5.05 -11.67 11.19
N ARG A 76 5.65 -10.54 11.53
CA ARG A 76 4.98 -9.24 11.55
C ARG A 76 5.91 -8.09 11.24
N VAL A 77 5.36 -7.10 10.55
CA VAL A 77 6.00 -5.80 10.34
C VAL A 77 5.12 -4.70 10.89
N ARG A 78 5.76 -3.77 11.60
CA ARG A 78 5.11 -2.60 12.21
C ARG A 78 5.79 -1.32 11.79
N GLY A 79 5.02 -0.25 11.71
CA GLY A 79 5.57 1.04 11.37
C GLY A 79 4.51 2.11 11.14
N SER A 80 4.97 3.21 10.58
CA SER A 80 4.16 4.37 10.24
C SER A 80 4.42 4.83 8.81
N PHE A 81 3.50 5.60 8.26
CA PHE A 81 3.65 6.23 6.96
C PHE A 81 2.95 7.58 6.92
N GLN A 82 3.50 8.49 6.12
CA GLN A 82 2.94 9.81 5.87
C GLN A 82 3.28 10.22 4.44
N GLY A 83 2.45 11.03 3.81
CA GLY A 83 2.67 11.41 2.42
C GLY A 83 1.40 11.82 1.71
N THR A 84 1.54 11.99 0.40
CA THR A 84 0.45 12.37 -0.48
C THR A 84 0.24 11.26 -1.50
N ALA A 85 -0.99 10.78 -1.59
CA ALA A 85 -1.46 9.89 -2.63
C ALA A 85 -2.25 10.65 -3.69
N ILE A 86 -2.16 10.16 -4.93
CA ILE A 86 -3.03 10.59 -6.04
C ILE A 86 -3.96 9.45 -6.41
N PHE A 87 -5.13 9.79 -6.94
CA PHE A 87 -6.05 8.81 -7.48
C PHE A 87 -5.51 8.22 -8.79
N ILE A 88 -5.64 6.91 -8.97
CA ILE A 88 -5.45 6.22 -10.25
C ILE A 88 -6.80 5.70 -10.69
N SER A 89 -7.25 6.13 -11.87
CA SER A 89 -8.50 5.64 -12.46
C SER A 89 -8.39 4.16 -12.85
N GLY A 90 -9.53 3.48 -13.05
CA GLY A 90 -9.55 2.09 -13.55
C GLY A 90 -8.89 1.90 -14.92
N ALA A 91 -8.65 2.98 -15.68
CA ALA A 91 -7.88 2.97 -16.92
C ALA A 91 -6.35 3.11 -16.70
N GLY A 92 -5.89 3.07 -15.45
CA GLY A 92 -4.47 3.23 -15.07
C GLY A 92 -3.93 4.65 -15.18
N GLN A 93 -4.78 5.65 -15.50
CA GLN A 93 -4.34 7.03 -15.66
C GLN A 93 -4.29 7.76 -14.32
N PRO A 94 -3.14 8.38 -13.96
CA PRO A 94 -3.01 9.20 -12.76
C PRO A 94 -3.85 10.48 -12.82
N ASP A 95 -4.55 10.78 -11.72
CA ASP A 95 -5.33 12.02 -11.54
C ASP A 95 -4.79 12.80 -10.33
N PHE A 96 -3.93 13.77 -10.63
CA PHE A 96 -3.32 14.66 -9.63
C PHE A 96 -4.28 15.69 -9.03
N SER A 97 -5.50 15.83 -9.57
CA SER A 97 -6.52 16.71 -8.98
C SER A 97 -7.22 16.08 -7.78
N ARG A 98 -7.17 14.75 -7.66
CA ARG A 98 -7.76 13.97 -6.58
C ARG A 98 -6.67 13.41 -5.68
N THR A 99 -6.28 14.18 -4.68
CA THR A 99 -5.23 13.81 -3.73
C THR A 99 -5.78 13.43 -2.36
N ILE A 100 -5.04 12.58 -1.64
CA ILE A 100 -5.22 12.31 -0.22
C ILE A 100 -3.90 12.54 0.48
N THR A 101 -3.91 13.30 1.58
CA THR A 101 -2.73 13.47 2.44
C THR A 101 -2.92 12.64 3.71
N VAL A 102 -1.92 11.82 4.02
CA VAL A 102 -1.85 11.08 5.28
C VAL A 102 -0.71 11.65 6.11
N THR A 103 -0.99 12.06 7.34
CA THR A 103 -0.01 12.70 8.22
C THR A 103 0.51 11.80 9.35
N ASN A 104 -0.23 10.74 9.69
CA ASN A 104 0.13 9.81 10.77
C ASN A 104 -0.48 8.42 10.55
N GLY A 105 -0.24 7.85 9.37
CA GLY A 105 -0.64 6.48 9.08
C GLY A 105 0.17 5.48 9.92
N GLN A 106 -0.45 4.41 10.37
CA GLN A 106 0.17 3.36 11.16
C GLN A 106 -0.18 2.00 10.57
N PHE A 107 0.72 1.04 10.65
CA PHE A 107 0.46 -0.34 10.24
C PHE A 107 1.08 -1.33 11.22
N ASP A 108 0.36 -2.44 11.43
CA ASP A 108 0.82 -3.62 12.14
C ASP A 108 0.18 -4.83 11.46
N VAL A 109 0.96 -5.53 10.64
CA VAL A 109 0.46 -6.46 9.64
C VAL A 109 1.36 -7.69 9.59
N PRO A 110 0.77 -8.88 9.34
CA PRO A 110 1.56 -10.10 9.22
C PRO A 110 2.47 -10.05 7.98
N VAL A 111 3.63 -10.70 8.07
CA VAL A 111 4.39 -11.08 6.88
C VAL A 111 3.66 -12.26 6.26
N ARG A 112 3.31 -12.16 4.98
CA ARG A 112 2.79 -13.29 4.20
C ARG A 112 3.75 -13.53 3.04
N ASP A 113 4.15 -14.79 2.88
CA ASP A 113 5.00 -15.23 1.76
C ASP A 113 4.16 -15.58 0.53
N ASP A 114 2.84 -15.66 0.71
CA ASP A 114 1.81 -16.14 -0.18
C ASP A 114 0.72 -15.07 -0.37
N LEU A 115 0.49 -14.68 -1.62
CA LEU A 115 -0.67 -13.91 -2.07
C LEU A 115 -1.89 -14.82 -2.24
N ASP A 116 -2.10 -15.79 -1.35
CA ASP A 116 -3.35 -16.56 -1.34
C ASP A 116 -4.45 -15.63 -0.82
N LEU A 117 -5.14 -14.99 -1.77
CA LEU A 117 -6.29 -14.11 -1.58
C LEU A 117 -7.60 -14.91 -1.39
N ASP A 118 -7.50 -16.20 -1.05
CA ASP A 118 -8.59 -17.18 -1.16
C ASP A 118 -9.34 -17.48 0.16
N ASP A 119 -9.09 -16.76 1.26
CA ASP A 119 -9.83 -16.91 2.54
C ASP A 119 -10.80 -15.75 2.85
#